data_AF-A0A137P0X4-F1
#
_entry.id   AF-A0A137P0X4-F1
#
_cell.length_a   1.000
_cell.length_b   1.000
_cell.length_c   1.000
_cell.angle_alpha   90.00
_cell.angle_beta   90.00
_cell.angle_gamma   90.00
#
_symmetry.space_group_name_H-M   'P 1'
#
loop_
_entity.id
_entity.type
_entity.pdbx_description
1 polymer ?
#
loop_
_entity_poly.entity_id
_entity_poly.type
_entity_poly.pdbx_seq_one_letter_code
_entity_poly.pdbx_strand_id
1 'polypeptide(L)'
;MSTKEILILIDCSDLMNFPFVTTEQAESDNDKKSMLIQSLLAIIKLFKAKLNNHCPDSVGIVFYNTKSYKTLPDVEIEGLYNFHGIHNLDYSLICALESITRDDSVFQNSIAYGEVCTKYHDLISYSAGLFLNNQGQNHNKREIIWITNDSNPLVDTSKFEISFQKIINLEITVTLVGLGSYANNFNYETFYVENVIEPQPWNTVPANRAYLPRFFNSFNEFVYFIQHLDAIQPYVFSTEFQICKDFKIDIKCFELYRKQYELKKKTEAQRRNSEPQIDPYEETVPETNTGIQNGHNHICSLGKALLSGIYLLGFISRNNWILENVYKSYCIKPHEVGHSFNNNVLRTLSCKLLERDQIGIAYFILSKFRKPLFGTITPYSLLVDDCENIHPHCLSLALLPCREEYRELEADNLNTFFVHPLPQIAANTENITFFKNIAKNLEIASYKPDQFPNPENKNTRKPNDNQRRYFHAL
;
A
#
# COMPACT_ATOMS: atom_id res chain seq x y z
N MET A 1 12.78 8.57 4.19
CA MET A 1 11.49 7.84 4.08
C MET A 1 10.51 8.56 4.97
N SER A 2 9.29 8.82 4.51
CA SER A 2 8.26 9.36 5.39
C SER A 2 7.93 8.33 6.47
N THR A 3 8.06 8.70 7.73
CA THR A 3 7.57 7.93 8.87
C THR A 3 6.12 8.31 9.13
N LYS A 4 5.29 7.34 9.50
CA LYS A 4 3.91 7.57 9.96
C LYS A 4 3.74 7.15 11.40
N GLU A 5 2.79 7.79 12.07
CA GLU A 5 2.22 7.33 13.34
C GLU A 5 0.83 6.79 13.06
N ILE A 6 0.58 5.53 13.43
CA ILE A 6 -0.69 4.86 13.20
C ILE A 6 -1.24 4.41 14.55
N LEU A 7 -2.39 4.93 14.95
CA LEU A 7 -3.13 4.45 16.12
C LEU A 7 -4.32 3.61 15.67
N ILE A 8 -4.36 2.35 16.09
CA ILE A 8 -5.46 1.45 15.77
C ILE A 8 -6.42 1.41 16.95
N LEU A 9 -7.66 1.85 16.73
CA LEU A 9 -8.75 1.77 17.70
C LEU A 9 -9.61 0.57 17.34
N ILE A 10 -9.84 -0.33 18.30
CA ILE A 10 -10.58 -1.57 18.07
C ILE A 10 -11.68 -1.71 19.10
N ASP A 11 -12.91 -1.80 18.61
CA ASP A 11 -14.10 -2.04 19.41
C ASP A 11 -14.09 -3.44 20.03
N CYS A 12 -14.39 -3.54 21.33
CA CYS A 12 -14.52 -4.79 22.08
C CYS A 12 -15.94 -4.98 22.65
N SER A 13 -16.93 -4.27 22.10
CA SER A 13 -18.35 -4.49 22.41
C SER A 13 -18.79 -5.91 22.05
N ASP A 14 -19.90 -6.35 22.63
CA ASP A 14 -20.47 -7.67 22.34
C ASP A 14 -20.80 -7.89 20.86
N LEU A 15 -21.05 -6.81 20.10
CA LEU A 15 -21.28 -6.88 18.65
C LEU A 15 -20.05 -7.39 17.88
N MET A 16 -18.85 -7.20 18.41
CA MET A 16 -17.61 -7.65 17.79
C MET A 16 -17.33 -9.14 18.04
N ASN A 17 -18.12 -9.78 18.91
CA ASN A 17 -18.00 -11.22 19.23
C ASN A 17 -18.66 -12.14 18.20
N PHE A 18 -19.44 -11.59 17.28
CA PHE A 18 -20.05 -12.34 16.19
C PHE A 18 -19.07 -12.50 15.01
N PRO A 19 -19.14 -13.60 14.24
CA PRO A 19 -18.41 -13.74 12.98
C PRO A 19 -19.02 -12.89 11.85
N PHE A 20 -18.25 -12.60 10.81
CA PHE A 20 -18.76 -11.91 9.60
C PHE A 20 -19.83 -12.73 8.87
N VAL A 21 -19.60 -14.03 8.72
CA VAL A 21 -20.46 -14.97 7.99
C VAL A 21 -21.11 -15.97 8.94
N THR A 22 -22.22 -16.58 8.52
CA THR A 22 -22.83 -17.65 9.32
C THR A 22 -21.95 -18.90 9.33
N THR A 23 -22.12 -19.76 10.33
CA THR A 23 -21.38 -21.03 10.44
C THR A 23 -21.56 -21.93 9.21
N GLU A 24 -22.71 -21.83 8.53
CA GLU A 24 -23.02 -22.59 7.31
C GLU A 24 -22.28 -22.05 6.07
N GLN A 25 -21.95 -20.77 6.06
CA GLN A 25 -21.21 -20.09 4.99
C GLN A 25 -19.69 -20.10 5.21
N ALA A 26 -19.23 -20.52 6.38
CA ALA A 26 -17.81 -20.53 6.72
C ALA A 26 -17.05 -21.60 5.93
N GLU A 27 -16.18 -21.17 5.02
CA GLU A 27 -15.30 -22.04 4.23
C GLU A 27 -14.03 -22.43 5.01
N SER A 28 -13.65 -21.64 6.02
CA SER A 28 -12.45 -21.85 6.83
C SER A 28 -12.71 -21.67 8.33
N ASP A 29 -11.81 -22.21 9.16
CA ASP A 29 -11.87 -22.00 10.62
C ASP A 29 -11.68 -20.54 11.02
N ASN A 30 -11.08 -19.71 10.16
CA ASN A 30 -10.96 -18.28 10.43
C ASN A 30 -12.29 -17.56 10.27
N ASP A 31 -13.16 -18.03 9.37
CA ASP A 31 -14.46 -17.40 9.11
C ASP A 31 -15.43 -17.56 10.29
N LYS A 32 -15.20 -18.60 11.11
CA LYS A 32 -15.96 -18.87 12.34
C LYS A 32 -15.52 -18.03 13.54
N LYS A 33 -14.37 -17.35 13.44
CA LYS A 33 -13.86 -16.51 14.54
C LYS A 33 -14.67 -15.23 14.65
N SER A 34 -14.70 -14.61 15.84
CA SER A 34 -15.33 -13.31 16.03
C SER A 34 -14.67 -12.22 15.18
N MET A 35 -15.44 -11.19 14.81
CA MET A 35 -14.93 -10.02 14.09
C MET A 35 -13.78 -9.35 14.82
N LEU A 36 -13.75 -9.35 16.16
CA LEU A 36 -12.60 -8.87 16.91
C LEU A 36 -11.34 -9.69 16.60
N ILE A 37 -11.40 -11.01 16.74
CA ILE A 37 -10.23 -11.86 16.51
C ILE A 37 -9.78 -11.77 15.06
N GLN A 38 -10.72 -11.68 14.13
CA GLN A 38 -10.43 -11.42 12.72
C GLN A 38 -9.76 -10.05 12.51
N SER A 39 -10.22 -8.99 13.19
CA SER A 39 -9.58 -7.67 13.22
C SER A 39 -8.12 -7.74 13.63
N LEU A 40 -7.85 -8.44 14.73
CA LEU A 40 -6.50 -8.66 15.24
C LEU A 40 -5.64 -9.46 14.26
N LEU A 41 -6.18 -10.51 13.63
CA LEU A 41 -5.46 -11.30 12.62
C LEU A 41 -5.10 -10.45 11.38
N ALA A 42 -5.97 -9.56 10.94
CA ALA A 42 -5.66 -8.64 9.84
C ALA A 42 -4.55 -7.65 10.23
N ILE A 43 -4.60 -7.10 11.45
CA ILE A 43 -3.56 -6.20 11.98
C ILE A 43 -2.22 -6.93 12.10
N ILE A 44 -2.21 -8.17 12.60
CA ILE A 44 -0.99 -9.01 12.64
C ILE A 44 -0.41 -9.18 11.23
N LYS A 45 -1.24 -9.45 10.22
CA LYS A 45 -0.80 -9.56 8.82
C LYS A 45 -0.21 -8.24 8.32
N LEU A 46 -0.85 -7.11 8.61
CA LEU A 46 -0.35 -5.78 8.27
C LEU A 46 1.01 -5.50 8.93
N PHE A 47 1.15 -5.76 10.23
CA PHE A 47 2.38 -5.54 10.98
C PHE A 47 3.52 -6.43 10.48
N LYS A 48 3.25 -7.70 10.19
CA LYS A 48 4.24 -8.58 9.54
C LYS A 48 4.69 -8.02 8.20
N ALA A 49 3.77 -7.52 7.37
CA ALA A 49 4.11 -6.90 6.09
C ALA A 49 4.99 -5.65 6.27
N LYS A 50 4.64 -4.77 7.22
CA LYS A 50 5.45 -3.59 7.57
C LYS A 50 6.87 -3.96 8.01
N LEU A 51 7.01 -4.93 8.92
CA LEU A 51 8.32 -5.40 9.38
C LEU A 51 9.14 -6.03 8.25
N ASN A 52 8.50 -6.81 7.38
CA ASN A 52 9.15 -7.42 6.21
C ASN A 52 9.67 -6.36 5.25
N ASN A 53 8.94 -5.26 5.11
CA ASN A 53 9.32 -4.13 4.26
C ASN A 53 10.22 -3.11 4.96
N HIS A 54 10.66 -3.36 6.21
CA HIS A 54 11.45 -2.45 7.02
C HIS A 54 10.83 -1.04 7.14
N CYS A 55 9.52 -0.99 7.30
CA CYS A 55 8.77 0.25 7.46
C CYS A 55 9.10 0.88 8.83
N PRO A 56 9.60 2.13 8.88
CA PRO A 56 10.00 2.80 10.13
C PRO A 56 8.81 3.43 10.86
N ASP A 57 7.59 2.96 10.62
CA ASP A 57 6.38 3.55 11.19
C ASP A 57 6.24 3.19 12.67
N SER A 58 5.66 4.12 13.42
CA SER A 58 5.26 3.89 14.81
C SER A 58 3.79 3.51 14.85
N VAL A 59 3.45 2.51 15.65
CA VAL A 59 2.11 1.95 15.76
C VAL A 59 1.66 1.94 17.22
N GLY A 60 0.39 2.21 17.47
CA GLY A 60 -0.27 2.04 18.75
C GLY A 60 -1.56 1.24 18.60
N ILE A 61 -2.00 0.58 19.67
CA ILE A 61 -3.26 -0.16 19.72
C ILE A 61 -4.00 0.19 21.00
N VAL A 62 -5.24 0.65 20.84
CA VAL A 62 -6.18 0.90 21.92
C VAL A 62 -7.44 0.09 21.67
N PHE A 63 -7.82 -0.71 22.66
CA PHE A 63 -9.12 -1.33 22.73
C PHE A 63 -10.08 -0.41 23.48
N TYR A 64 -11.34 -0.38 23.03
CA TYR A 64 -12.40 0.34 23.73
C TYR A 64 -13.63 -0.56 23.91
N ASN A 65 -14.52 -0.18 24.83
CA ASN A 65 -15.61 -1.02 25.35
C ASN A 65 -15.09 -2.29 26.05
N THR A 66 -13.98 -2.17 26.78
CA THR A 66 -13.37 -3.28 27.51
C THR A 66 -13.84 -3.31 28.97
N LYS A 67 -13.89 -4.48 29.59
CA LYS A 67 -14.21 -4.57 31.03
C LYS A 67 -13.05 -4.12 31.91
N SER A 68 -11.81 -4.46 31.51
CA SER A 68 -10.60 -3.96 32.14
C SER A 68 -10.17 -2.67 31.47
N TYR A 69 -9.63 -1.71 32.23
CA TYR A 69 -9.07 -0.50 31.67
C TYR A 69 -7.58 -0.37 32.02
N LYS A 70 -6.82 0.17 31.08
CA LYS A 70 -5.39 0.44 31.23
C LYS A 70 -5.08 1.65 30.37
N THR A 71 -4.78 2.77 30.98
CA THR A 71 -4.67 4.06 30.29
C THR A 71 -3.30 4.69 30.56
N LEU A 72 -3.08 5.91 30.06
CA LEU A 72 -1.89 6.69 30.40
C LEU A 72 -1.82 6.94 31.92
N PRO A 73 -0.62 7.13 32.48
CA PRO A 73 -0.49 7.61 33.85
C PRO A 73 -1.36 8.86 34.07
N ASP A 74 -2.06 8.90 35.20
CA ASP A 74 -2.93 10.02 35.63
C ASP A 74 -4.23 10.23 34.83
N VAL A 75 -4.54 9.35 33.88
CA VAL A 75 -5.81 9.38 33.14
C VAL A 75 -6.51 8.06 33.36
N GLU A 76 -7.64 8.02 34.05
CA GLU A 76 -8.46 6.81 34.21
C GLU A 76 -9.75 6.97 33.42
N ILE A 77 -9.87 6.23 32.31
CA ILE A 77 -11.08 6.24 31.48
C ILE A 77 -11.62 4.81 31.44
N GLU A 78 -12.80 4.64 32.01
CA GLU A 78 -13.50 3.36 32.02
C GLU A 78 -13.77 2.89 30.59
N GLY A 79 -13.60 1.59 30.33
CA GLY A 79 -13.81 1.03 29.01
C GLY A 79 -12.64 1.17 28.03
N LEU A 80 -11.55 1.86 28.40
CA LEU A 80 -10.36 2.01 27.54
C LEU A 80 -9.18 1.17 28.00
N TYR A 81 -8.62 0.38 27.08
CA TYR A 81 -7.42 -0.41 27.31
C TYR A 81 -6.35 -0.13 26.25
N ASN A 82 -5.35 0.65 26.63
CA ASN A 82 -4.11 0.90 25.91
C ASN A 82 -3.23 -0.36 25.93
N PHE A 83 -3.41 -1.18 24.91
CA PHE A 83 -2.65 -2.41 24.72
C PHE A 83 -1.18 -2.10 24.39
N HIS A 84 -0.96 -1.11 23.53
CA HIS A 84 0.36 -0.68 23.12
C HIS A 84 0.34 0.82 22.79
N GLY A 85 1.17 1.60 23.49
CA GLY A 85 1.39 3.01 23.16
C GLY A 85 2.00 3.16 21.76
N ILE A 86 1.99 4.38 21.22
CA ILE A 86 2.56 4.64 19.89
C ILE A 86 4.09 4.50 19.96
N HIS A 87 4.61 3.38 19.47
CA HIS A 87 6.04 3.07 19.46
C HIS A 87 6.44 2.41 18.13
N ASN A 88 7.75 2.29 17.89
CA ASN A 88 8.23 1.60 16.69
C ASN A 88 7.75 0.16 16.66
N LEU A 89 7.22 -0.25 15.50
CA LEU A 89 6.74 -1.62 15.33
C LEU A 89 7.87 -2.64 15.52
N ASP A 90 7.61 -3.63 16.36
CA ASP A 90 8.54 -4.72 16.64
C ASP A 90 7.87 -6.10 16.67
N TYR A 91 8.68 -7.14 16.83
CA TYR A 91 8.19 -8.52 16.90
C TYR A 91 7.48 -8.84 18.21
N SER A 92 7.82 -8.18 19.32
CA SER A 92 7.17 -8.42 20.62
C SER A 92 5.69 -8.07 20.56
N LEU A 93 5.34 -6.94 19.92
CA LEU A 93 3.94 -6.57 19.71
C LEU A 93 3.20 -7.63 18.90
N ILE A 94 3.78 -8.12 17.82
CA ILE A 94 3.17 -9.17 16.99
C ILE A 94 2.97 -10.46 17.80
N CYS A 95 3.97 -10.89 18.57
CA CYS A 95 3.84 -12.07 19.43
C CYS A 95 2.77 -11.89 20.50
N ALA A 96 2.64 -10.70 21.10
CA ALA A 96 1.59 -10.40 22.06
C ALA A 96 0.19 -10.50 21.42
N LEU A 97 0.02 -9.95 20.21
CA LEU A 97 -1.22 -10.07 19.44
C LEU A 97 -1.51 -11.52 19.03
N GLU A 98 -0.50 -12.28 18.63
CA GLU A 98 -0.65 -13.71 18.32
C GLU A 98 -1.06 -14.54 19.54
N SER A 99 -0.59 -14.16 20.74
CA SER A 99 -0.97 -14.83 21.98
C SER A 99 -2.45 -14.66 22.28
N ILE A 100 -2.96 -13.43 22.22
CA ILE A 100 -4.38 -13.14 22.50
C ILE A 100 -5.32 -13.65 21.41
N THR A 101 -4.85 -13.82 20.16
CA THR A 101 -5.67 -14.33 19.05
C THR A 101 -5.70 -15.85 18.96
N ARG A 102 -4.74 -16.54 19.58
CA ARG A 102 -4.68 -18.01 19.60
C ARG A 102 -5.65 -18.60 20.63
N ASP A 103 -5.84 -17.92 21.75
CA ASP A 103 -6.64 -18.38 22.87
C ASP A 103 -7.51 -17.23 23.38
N ASP A 104 -8.81 -17.33 23.12
CA ASP A 104 -9.80 -16.33 23.52
C ASP A 104 -9.84 -16.14 25.04
N SER A 105 -9.50 -17.18 25.82
CA SER A 105 -9.42 -17.07 27.28
C SER A 105 -8.32 -16.11 27.72
N VAL A 106 -7.22 -15.99 26.97
CA VAL A 106 -6.15 -15.02 27.26
C VAL A 106 -6.67 -13.60 27.05
N PHE A 107 -7.41 -13.37 25.96
CA PHE A 107 -8.06 -12.07 25.74
C PHE A 107 -9.07 -11.76 26.85
N GLN A 108 -9.92 -12.72 27.22
CA GLN A 108 -10.89 -12.55 28.30
C GLN A 108 -10.25 -12.27 29.65
N ASN A 109 -9.19 -12.98 30.00
CA ASN A 109 -8.57 -12.82 31.31
C ASN A 109 -7.77 -11.52 31.44
N SER A 110 -7.26 -10.97 30.32
CA SER A 110 -6.40 -9.78 30.34
C SER A 110 -7.13 -8.48 30.02
N ILE A 111 -8.06 -8.51 29.07
CA ILE A 111 -8.77 -7.33 28.56
C ILE A 111 -10.26 -7.44 28.90
N ALA A 112 -10.84 -8.62 28.63
CA ALA A 112 -12.27 -8.93 28.71
C ALA A 112 -13.16 -8.06 27.82
N TYR A 113 -14.10 -8.71 27.11
CA TYR A 113 -15.22 -8.03 26.47
C TYR A 113 -16.03 -7.30 27.56
N GLY A 114 -16.53 -6.10 27.24
CA GLY A 114 -17.25 -5.27 28.19
C GLY A 114 -18.64 -4.88 27.70
N GLU A 115 -19.63 -4.98 28.59
CA GLU A 115 -20.89 -4.23 28.51
C GLU A 115 -20.68 -2.72 28.75
N VAL A 116 -19.45 -2.33 29.13
CA VAL A 116 -19.08 -0.95 29.43
C VAL A 116 -19.06 -0.14 28.14
N CYS A 117 -19.99 0.81 28.04
CA CYS A 117 -20.04 1.75 26.92
C CYS A 117 -19.03 2.88 27.14
N THR A 118 -17.92 2.83 26.40
CA THR A 118 -16.93 3.90 26.40
C THR A 118 -17.53 5.14 25.77
N LYS A 119 -17.37 6.29 26.41
CA LYS A 119 -17.77 7.57 25.83
C LYS A 119 -16.84 7.94 24.68
N TYR A 120 -17.39 8.09 23.47
CA TYR A 120 -16.57 8.32 22.28
C TYR A 120 -15.75 9.62 22.33
N HIS A 121 -16.23 10.67 23.02
CA HIS A 121 -15.45 11.89 23.22
C HIS A 121 -14.18 11.66 24.08
N ASP A 122 -14.26 10.75 25.06
CA ASP A 122 -13.11 10.35 25.88
C ASP A 122 -12.14 9.51 25.05
N LEU A 123 -12.63 8.55 24.25
CA LEU A 123 -11.82 7.77 23.30
C LEU A 123 -11.02 8.68 22.35
N ILE A 124 -11.71 9.65 21.73
CA ILE A 124 -11.09 10.57 20.78
C ILE A 124 -10.11 11.53 21.47
N SER A 125 -10.47 12.09 22.61
CA SER A 125 -9.57 12.96 23.39
C SER A 125 -8.33 12.20 23.87
N TYR A 126 -8.50 10.96 24.33
CA TYR A 126 -7.40 10.08 24.72
C TYR A 126 -6.47 9.76 23.54
N SER A 127 -7.07 9.45 22.39
CA SER A 127 -6.33 9.19 21.14
C SER A 127 -5.47 10.39 20.73
N ALA A 128 -6.03 11.61 20.78
CA ALA A 128 -5.26 12.83 20.54
C ALA A 128 -4.08 12.98 21.52
N GLY A 129 -4.30 12.67 22.80
CA GLY A 129 -3.27 12.68 23.84
C GLY A 129 -2.11 11.73 23.55
N LEU A 130 -2.37 10.54 22.99
CA LEU A 130 -1.33 9.59 22.62
C LEU A 130 -0.39 10.13 21.53
N PHE A 131 -0.92 10.82 20.51
CA PHE A 131 -0.09 11.46 19.49
C PHE A 131 0.71 12.64 20.07
N LEU A 132 0.12 13.42 20.97
CA LEU A 132 0.80 14.55 21.62
C LEU A 132 1.97 14.08 22.50
N ASN A 133 1.83 12.94 23.17
CA ASN A 133 2.89 12.39 24.00
C ASN A 133 4.07 11.81 23.20
N ASN A 134 3.88 11.52 21.90
CA ASN A 134 4.93 10.98 21.03
C ASN A 134 5.64 12.05 20.17
N GLN A 135 5.55 13.34 20.53
CA GLN A 135 6.13 14.46 19.78
C GLN A 135 7.67 14.43 19.61
N GLY A 136 8.38 13.49 20.23
CA GLY A 136 9.83 13.35 20.09
C GLY A 136 10.31 12.97 18.68
N GLN A 137 9.41 12.57 17.79
CA GLN A 137 9.73 12.17 16.43
C GLN A 137 9.00 13.03 15.39
N ASN A 138 9.77 13.57 14.43
CA ASN A 138 9.22 14.29 13.27
C ASN A 138 8.55 13.27 12.33
N HIS A 139 7.27 13.00 12.56
CA HIS A 139 6.47 12.16 11.68
C HIS A 139 5.78 12.99 10.61
N ASN A 140 5.71 12.45 9.39
CA ASN A 140 5.15 13.15 8.24
C ASN A 140 3.63 12.99 8.14
N LYS A 141 3.05 11.96 8.77
CA LYS A 141 1.61 11.68 8.74
C LYS A 141 1.19 11.01 10.05
N ARG A 142 0.04 11.43 10.57
CA ARG A 142 -0.64 10.82 11.71
C ARG A 142 -1.98 10.26 11.27
N GLU A 143 -2.27 9.03 11.67
CA GLU A 143 -3.46 8.32 11.22
C GLU A 143 -4.09 7.50 12.35
N ILE A 144 -5.41 7.61 12.48
CA ILE A 144 -6.22 6.71 13.29
C ILE A 144 -6.91 5.73 12.34
N ILE A 145 -6.76 4.44 12.59
CA ILE A 145 -7.56 3.39 11.95
C ILE A 145 -8.59 2.93 12.99
N TRP A 146 -9.87 3.24 12.76
CA TRP A 146 -10.93 2.94 13.71
C TRP A 146 -11.78 1.77 13.22
N ILE A 147 -11.71 0.63 13.90
CA ILE A 147 -12.41 -0.61 13.55
C ILE A 147 -13.56 -0.86 14.51
N THR A 148 -14.79 -1.00 13.99
CA THR A 148 -16.01 -1.18 14.80
C THR A 148 -17.16 -1.79 14.01
N ASN A 149 -18.12 -2.42 14.70
CA ASN A 149 -19.42 -2.83 14.16
C ASN A 149 -20.56 -1.91 14.66
N ASP A 150 -20.33 -1.06 15.65
CA ASP A 150 -21.38 -0.17 16.15
C ASP A 150 -21.62 0.99 15.15
N SER A 151 -22.71 0.89 14.38
CA SER A 151 -23.10 1.91 13.39
C SER A 151 -23.63 3.18 14.03
N ASN A 152 -24.31 3.06 15.17
CA ASN A 152 -25.03 4.15 15.82
C ASN A 152 -24.68 4.19 17.32
N PRO A 153 -23.43 4.55 17.64
CA PRO A 153 -23.00 4.62 19.03
C PRO A 153 -23.83 5.67 19.77
N LEU A 154 -24.20 5.36 21.02
CA LEU A 154 -24.91 6.30 21.89
C LEU A 154 -23.95 7.41 22.34
N VAL A 155 -23.87 8.49 21.56
CA VAL A 155 -22.87 9.56 21.75
C VAL A 155 -23.54 10.90 22.05
N ASP A 156 -22.98 11.61 23.04
CA ASP A 156 -23.18 13.06 23.21
C ASP A 156 -22.43 13.79 22.08
N THR A 157 -23.13 14.04 20.97
CA THR A 157 -22.56 14.60 19.73
C THR A 157 -21.81 15.91 19.97
N SER A 158 -22.31 16.76 20.87
CA SER A 158 -21.68 18.04 21.20
C SER A 158 -20.28 17.89 21.79
N LYS A 159 -20.08 16.95 22.73
CA LYS A 159 -18.76 16.67 23.31
C LYS A 159 -17.84 15.94 22.35
N PHE A 160 -18.44 15.09 21.51
CA PHE A 160 -17.71 14.37 20.48
C PHE A 160 -17.12 15.33 19.46
N GLU A 161 -17.91 16.26 18.92
CA GLU A 161 -17.46 17.26 17.96
C GLU A 161 -16.29 18.10 18.51
N ILE A 162 -16.38 18.57 19.76
CA ILE A 162 -15.30 19.31 20.42
C ILE A 162 -14.01 18.47 20.50
N SER A 163 -14.14 17.18 20.82
CA SER A 163 -13.00 16.27 20.92
C SER A 163 -12.41 15.95 19.54
N PHE A 164 -13.27 15.76 18.54
CA PHE A 164 -12.89 15.46 17.17
C PHE A 164 -12.23 16.65 16.48
N GLN A 165 -12.64 17.88 16.80
CA GLN A 165 -11.96 19.09 16.33
C GLN A 165 -10.48 19.12 16.76
N LYS A 166 -10.12 18.52 17.90
CA LYS A 166 -8.71 18.37 18.30
C LYS A 166 -7.95 17.45 17.35
N ILE A 167 -8.55 16.34 16.90
CA ILE A 167 -7.96 15.42 15.92
C ILE A 167 -7.69 16.16 14.61
N ILE A 168 -8.67 16.94 14.12
CA ILE A 168 -8.53 17.75 12.91
C ILE A 168 -7.41 18.80 13.07
N ASN A 169 -7.39 19.52 14.19
CA ASN A 169 -6.37 20.55 14.47
C ASN A 169 -4.95 19.97 14.59
N LEU A 170 -4.83 18.68 14.92
CA LEU A 170 -3.55 17.96 14.98
C LEU A 170 -3.16 17.32 13.63
N GLU A 171 -3.93 17.57 12.57
CA GLU A 171 -3.75 17.00 11.24
C GLU A 171 -3.73 15.46 11.25
N ILE A 172 -4.50 14.86 12.16
CA ILE A 172 -4.64 13.41 12.27
C ILE A 172 -5.76 12.96 11.33
N THR A 173 -5.42 12.11 10.36
CA THR A 173 -6.43 11.52 9.47
C THR A 173 -7.13 10.37 10.16
N VAL A 174 -8.46 10.29 10.08
CA VAL A 174 -9.23 9.16 10.64
C VAL A 174 -9.77 8.31 9.50
N THR A 175 -9.36 7.04 9.48
CA THR A 175 -9.85 6.02 8.57
C THR A 175 -10.78 5.07 9.33
N LEU A 176 -12.08 5.21 9.11
CA LEU A 176 -13.09 4.36 9.71
C LEU A 176 -13.26 3.06 8.92
N VAL A 177 -13.34 1.95 9.65
CA VAL A 177 -13.47 0.59 9.14
C VAL A 177 -14.69 -0.06 9.80
N GLY A 178 -15.85 0.12 9.19
CA GLY A 178 -17.10 -0.50 9.60
C GLY A 178 -17.13 -1.98 9.23
N LEU A 179 -17.47 -2.83 10.20
CA LEU A 179 -17.63 -4.27 10.01
C LEU A 179 -19.11 -4.62 10.01
N GLY A 180 -19.58 -5.30 8.96
CA GLY A 180 -20.91 -5.87 8.91
C GLY A 180 -20.90 -7.30 9.47
N SER A 181 -22.03 -7.69 10.04
CA SER A 181 -22.30 -9.09 10.41
C SER A 181 -23.43 -9.64 9.55
N TYR A 182 -23.58 -10.96 9.52
CA TYR A 182 -24.72 -11.60 8.85
C TYR A 182 -26.09 -11.11 9.36
N ALA A 183 -26.16 -10.65 10.61
CA ALA A 183 -27.38 -10.21 11.27
C ALA A 183 -27.63 -8.70 11.11
N ASN A 184 -26.58 -7.91 10.94
CA ASN A 184 -26.66 -6.46 10.90
C ASN A 184 -25.62 -5.88 9.94
N ASN A 185 -26.09 -5.11 8.97
CA ASN A 185 -25.22 -4.36 8.06
C ASN A 185 -24.76 -3.08 8.75
N PHE A 186 -23.50 -2.72 8.56
CA PHE A 186 -22.96 -1.49 9.11
C PHE A 186 -23.47 -0.28 8.31
N ASN A 187 -24.08 0.70 8.99
CA ASN A 187 -24.61 1.90 8.35
C ASN A 187 -23.86 3.16 8.78
N TYR A 188 -22.97 3.65 7.92
CA TYR A 188 -22.20 4.87 8.14
C TYR A 188 -23.06 6.12 8.31
N GLU A 189 -24.20 6.20 7.63
CA GLU A 189 -25.04 7.41 7.60
C GLU A 189 -25.67 7.73 8.95
N THR A 190 -25.80 6.75 9.84
CA THR A 190 -26.46 6.94 11.14
C THR A 190 -25.68 7.83 12.11
N PHE A 191 -24.35 7.86 12.01
CA PHE A 191 -23.50 8.66 12.90
C PHE A 191 -22.22 9.15 12.20
N TYR A 192 -21.49 8.25 11.56
CA TYR A 192 -20.12 8.50 11.14
C TYR A 192 -19.97 9.45 9.95
N VAL A 193 -20.95 9.51 9.04
CA VAL A 193 -20.92 10.46 7.91
C VAL A 193 -20.85 11.89 8.43
N GLU A 194 -21.85 12.27 9.22
CA GLU A 194 -21.99 13.64 9.73
C GLU A 194 -20.90 14.00 10.75
N ASN A 195 -20.45 13.04 11.56
CA ASN A 195 -19.59 13.33 12.72
C ASN A 195 -18.11 13.02 12.51
N VAL A 196 -17.73 12.16 11.57
CA VAL A 196 -16.34 11.69 11.39
C VAL A 196 -15.82 11.94 9.98
N ILE A 197 -16.62 11.64 8.96
CA ILE A 197 -16.20 11.66 7.55
C ILE A 197 -16.30 13.08 6.97
N GLU A 198 -17.46 13.74 7.09
CA GLU A 198 -17.71 15.07 6.53
C GLU A 198 -17.01 16.24 7.25
N PRO A 199 -16.78 16.23 8.58
CA PRO A 199 -16.13 17.35 9.27
C PRO A 199 -14.67 17.58 8.88
N GLN A 200 -14.05 16.67 8.12
CA GLN A 200 -12.70 16.85 7.61
C GLN A 200 -12.71 18.05 6.64
N PRO A 201 -11.87 19.09 6.85
CA PRO A 201 -11.89 20.29 6.03
C PRO A 201 -11.62 19.94 4.56
N TRP A 202 -12.66 20.11 3.73
CA TRP A 202 -12.75 19.77 2.30
C TRP A 202 -11.71 20.49 1.40
N ASN A 203 -10.80 21.27 1.99
CA ASN A 203 -9.81 22.09 1.30
C ASN A 203 -8.42 21.43 1.20
N THR A 204 -8.16 20.30 1.87
CA THR A 204 -6.88 19.58 1.77
C THR A 204 -6.99 18.16 1.22
N VAL A 205 -8.19 17.58 1.19
CA VAL A 205 -8.44 16.28 0.53
C VAL A 205 -9.20 16.53 -0.78
N PRO A 206 -8.60 16.26 -1.95
CA PRO A 206 -9.15 16.71 -3.22
C PRO A 206 -10.44 15.96 -3.56
N ALA A 207 -11.57 16.69 -3.63
CA ALA A 207 -12.76 16.57 -4.50
C ALA A 207 -13.27 15.17 -4.98
N ASN A 208 -12.83 14.07 -4.38
CA ASN A 208 -13.57 12.84 -4.35
C ASN A 208 -14.63 13.06 -3.28
N ARG A 209 -15.82 13.48 -3.69
CA ARG A 209 -17.01 13.23 -2.88
C ARG A 209 -16.90 11.81 -2.34
N ALA A 210 -16.90 11.74 -1.01
CA ALA A 210 -16.98 10.57 -0.17
C ALA A 210 -17.55 9.35 -0.90
N TYR A 211 -16.67 8.42 -1.27
CA TYR A 211 -17.09 7.04 -1.19
C TYR A 211 -17.26 6.80 0.30
N LEU A 212 -18.50 6.59 0.74
CA LEU A 212 -18.72 6.01 2.06
C LEU A 212 -17.79 4.80 2.16
N PRO A 213 -16.98 4.68 3.23
CA PRO A 213 -16.12 3.53 3.39
C PRO A 213 -17.00 2.29 3.20
N ARG A 214 -16.56 1.32 2.38
CA ARG A 214 -17.30 0.07 2.26
C ARG A 214 -17.26 -0.60 3.64
N PHE A 215 -18.38 -1.15 4.11
CA PHE A 215 -18.32 -2.05 5.25
C PHE A 215 -17.96 -3.44 4.77
N PHE A 216 -17.23 -4.18 5.59
CA PHE A 216 -16.73 -5.49 5.21
C PHE A 216 -17.67 -6.57 5.70
N ASN A 217 -18.06 -7.48 4.80
CA ASN A 217 -18.90 -8.66 5.12
C ASN A 217 -18.11 -9.97 5.04
N SER A 218 -16.82 -9.91 4.73
CA SER A 218 -15.94 -11.07 4.70
C SER A 218 -14.56 -10.76 5.25
N PHE A 219 -13.93 -11.78 5.84
CA PHE A 219 -12.58 -11.67 6.37
C PHE A 219 -11.56 -11.27 5.31
N ASN A 220 -11.66 -11.87 4.12
CA ASN A 220 -10.69 -11.69 3.05
C ASN A 220 -10.72 -10.27 2.48
N GLU A 221 -11.91 -9.69 2.30
CA GLU A 221 -12.06 -8.29 1.87
C GLU A 221 -11.49 -7.33 2.92
N PHE A 222 -11.80 -7.58 4.20
CA PHE A 222 -11.30 -6.78 5.31
C PHE A 222 -9.76 -6.86 5.42
N VAL A 223 -9.18 -8.06 5.38
CA VAL A 223 -7.72 -8.25 5.38
C VAL A 223 -7.09 -7.53 4.20
N TYR A 224 -7.65 -7.70 3.00
CA TYR A 224 -7.18 -7.02 1.81
C TYR A 224 -7.19 -5.51 2.03
N PHE A 225 -8.31 -4.94 2.48
CA PHE A 225 -8.42 -3.52 2.74
C PHE A 225 -7.40 -3.01 3.77
N ILE A 226 -7.27 -3.66 4.93
CA ILE A 226 -6.30 -3.29 5.96
C ILE A 226 -4.86 -3.33 5.44
N GLN A 227 -4.53 -4.32 4.60
CA GLN A 227 -3.21 -4.38 3.96
C GLN A 227 -2.98 -3.23 2.97
N HIS A 228 -4.04 -2.69 2.38
CA HIS A 228 -3.98 -1.58 1.42
C HIS A 228 -4.09 -0.20 2.08
N LEU A 229 -4.67 -0.07 3.28
CA LEU A 229 -4.69 1.17 4.06
C LEU A 229 -3.28 1.73 4.26
N ASP A 230 -2.32 0.84 4.45
CA ASP A 230 -0.95 1.22 4.70
C ASP A 230 -0.11 1.46 3.43
N ALA A 231 -0.66 1.19 2.25
CA ALA A 231 0.01 1.37 0.97
C ALA A 231 0.13 2.86 0.58
N ILE A 232 0.68 3.69 1.47
CA ILE A 232 1.47 4.84 1.03
C ILE A 232 2.72 4.25 0.42
N GLN A 233 2.56 3.78 -0.82
CA GLN A 233 3.69 3.49 -1.66
C GLN A 233 4.49 4.80 -1.73
N PRO A 234 5.76 4.82 -1.33
CA PRO A 234 6.57 5.99 -1.56
C PRO A 234 6.59 6.23 -3.07
N TYR A 235 6.23 7.43 -3.50
CA TYR A 235 6.42 7.78 -4.89
C TYR A 235 7.92 7.68 -5.20
N VAL A 236 8.25 7.16 -6.37
CA VAL A 236 9.62 6.97 -6.83
C VAL A 236 10.21 8.32 -7.23
N PHE A 237 9.40 9.13 -7.92
CA PHE A 237 9.75 10.48 -8.32
C PHE A 237 8.48 11.32 -8.49
N SER A 238 8.63 12.63 -8.39
CA SER A 238 7.62 13.61 -8.75
C SER A 238 8.17 14.49 -9.86
N THR A 239 7.34 14.82 -10.84
CA THR A 239 7.76 15.54 -12.04
C THR A 239 6.56 16.20 -12.71
N GLU A 240 6.82 17.07 -13.68
CA GLU A 240 5.80 17.66 -14.54
C GLU A 240 5.31 16.62 -15.57
N PHE A 241 4.00 16.51 -15.76
CA PHE A 241 3.38 15.82 -16.87
C PHE A 241 2.82 16.84 -17.87
N GLN A 242 3.51 16.98 -18.98
CA GLN A 242 3.19 17.89 -20.05
C GLN A 242 2.33 17.21 -21.12
N ILE A 243 1.07 17.62 -21.22
CA ILE A 243 0.10 17.07 -22.19
C ILE A 243 0.23 17.81 -23.53
N CYS A 244 0.50 19.12 -23.51
CA CYS A 244 0.85 19.92 -24.67
C CYS A 244 1.79 21.08 -24.29
N LYS A 245 2.23 21.90 -25.25
CA LYS A 245 3.27 22.94 -25.03
C LYS A 245 3.01 23.83 -23.81
N ASP A 246 1.75 24.24 -23.63
CA ASP A 246 1.35 25.22 -22.63
C ASP A 246 0.46 24.61 -21.53
N PHE A 247 0.36 23.27 -21.46
CA PHE A 247 -0.48 22.57 -20.50
C PHE A 247 0.28 21.47 -19.77
N LYS A 248 0.49 21.71 -18.47
CA LYS A 248 1.25 20.86 -17.57
C LYS A 248 0.50 20.64 -16.27
N ILE A 249 0.70 19.48 -15.66
CA ILE A 249 0.22 19.16 -14.32
C ILE A 249 1.34 18.51 -13.52
N ASP A 250 1.32 18.68 -12.20
CA ASP A 250 2.27 18.00 -11.33
C ASP A 250 1.76 16.61 -10.97
N ILE A 251 2.66 15.63 -11.08
CA ILE A 251 2.34 14.23 -10.82
C ILE A 251 3.35 13.59 -9.86
N LYS A 252 2.91 12.51 -9.23
CA LYS A 252 3.73 11.56 -8.49
C LYS A 252 3.66 10.21 -9.21
N CYS A 253 4.81 9.58 -9.40
CA CYS A 253 4.91 8.26 -10.00
C CYS A 253 5.27 7.23 -8.94
N PHE A 254 4.54 6.13 -8.90
CA PHE A 254 4.68 5.05 -7.92
C PHE A 254 5.11 3.78 -8.65
N GLU A 255 6.00 2.98 -8.07
CA GLU A 255 6.32 1.66 -8.61
C GLU A 255 5.11 0.74 -8.41
N LEU A 256 4.55 0.18 -9.50
CA LEU A 256 3.42 -0.76 -9.39
C LEU A 256 3.83 -2.07 -8.72
N TYR A 257 5.03 -2.54 -9.04
CA TYR A 257 5.63 -3.74 -8.47
C TYR A 257 7.08 -3.46 -8.10
N ARG A 258 7.46 -3.92 -6.91
CA ARG A 258 8.83 -3.83 -6.41
C ARG A 258 9.35 -5.23 -6.18
N LYS A 259 10.47 -5.56 -6.82
CA LYS A 259 11.17 -6.81 -6.52
C LYS A 259 11.58 -6.78 -5.04
N GLN A 260 11.10 -7.75 -4.28
CA GLN A 260 11.53 -7.96 -2.91
C GLN A 260 12.93 -8.55 -2.95
N TYR A 261 13.92 -7.75 -2.60
CA TYR A 261 15.28 -8.22 -2.42
C TYR A 261 15.45 -8.63 -0.96
N GLU A 262 16.11 -9.77 -0.71
CA GLU A 262 16.65 -10.02 0.62
C GLU A 262 17.56 -8.85 0.98
N LEU A 263 17.30 -8.18 2.09
CA LEU A 263 18.36 -7.39 2.72
C LEU A 263 19.43 -8.41 3.13
N LYS A 264 20.46 -8.54 2.29
CA LYS A 264 21.75 -9.02 2.77
C LYS A 264 22.05 -8.13 3.97
N LYS A 265 22.04 -8.72 5.18
CA LYS A 265 22.46 -8.02 6.40
C LYS A 265 23.84 -7.47 6.08
N LYS A 266 23.92 -6.19 5.71
CA LYS A 266 25.20 -5.50 5.68
C LYS A 266 25.66 -5.56 7.11
N THR A 267 26.62 -6.43 7.40
CA THR A 267 27.25 -6.53 8.71
C THR A 267 27.62 -5.11 9.15
N GLU A 268 27.54 -4.77 10.43
CA GLU A 268 27.91 -3.42 10.90
C GLU A 268 29.30 -2.98 10.40
N ALA A 269 30.21 -3.94 10.16
CA ALA A 269 31.48 -3.73 9.47
C ALA A 269 31.33 -3.09 8.05
N GLN A 270 30.37 -3.53 7.23
CA GLN A 270 30.10 -2.97 5.90
C GLN A 270 29.44 -1.58 5.94
N ARG A 271 28.81 -1.19 7.07
CA ARG A 271 28.29 0.17 7.24
C ARG A 271 29.39 1.18 7.58
N ARG A 272 30.51 0.72 8.16
CA ARG A 272 31.67 1.57 8.49
C ARG A 272 32.66 1.75 7.33
N ASN A 273 32.55 0.96 6.26
CA ASN A 273 33.42 1.04 5.09
C ASN A 273 32.99 2.09 4.05
N SER A 274 32.40 3.21 4.46
CA SER A 274 32.47 4.42 3.64
C SER A 274 33.89 4.98 3.79
N GLU A 275 34.88 4.30 3.19
CA GLU A 275 36.22 4.85 3.10
C GLU A 275 36.13 6.12 2.25
N PRO A 276 36.43 7.30 2.79
CA PRO A 276 36.61 8.47 1.95
C PRO A 276 37.77 8.16 1.00
N GLN A 277 37.54 8.29 -0.31
CA GLN A 277 38.64 8.28 -1.27
C GLN A 277 39.42 9.59 -1.09
N ILE A 278 40.37 9.59 -0.16
CA ILE A 278 41.32 10.67 0.05
C ILE A 278 42.54 10.35 -0.80
N ASP A 279 42.90 11.26 -1.70
CA ASP A 279 44.16 11.15 -2.44
C ASP A 279 45.32 11.27 -1.44
N PRO A 280 46.27 10.32 -1.39
CA PRO A 280 47.36 10.34 -0.41
C PRO A 280 48.29 11.57 -0.52
N TYR A 281 48.15 12.40 -1.57
CA TYR A 281 49.01 13.55 -1.81
C TYR A 281 48.30 14.92 -1.75
N GLU A 282 46.98 14.97 -1.57
CA GLU A 282 46.23 16.22 -1.42
C GLU A 282 45.30 16.14 -0.19
N GLU A 283 45.41 17.11 0.73
CA GLU A 283 44.46 17.27 1.85
C GLU A 283 43.05 17.69 1.39
N THR A 284 42.87 17.91 0.08
CA THR A 284 41.62 18.31 -0.55
C THR A 284 41.14 17.22 -1.49
N VAL A 285 39.83 16.95 -1.50
CA VAL A 285 39.21 15.99 -2.43
C VAL A 285 39.40 16.50 -3.87
N PRO A 286 40.14 15.79 -4.74
CA PRO A 286 40.40 16.27 -6.09
C PRO A 286 39.12 16.29 -6.94
N GLU A 287 38.99 17.30 -7.80
CA GLU A 287 37.96 17.33 -8.85
C GLU A 287 38.26 16.23 -9.88
N THR A 288 37.69 15.04 -9.69
CA THR A 288 37.87 13.94 -10.64
C THR A 288 37.14 14.23 -11.94
N ASN A 289 37.88 14.69 -12.96
CA ASN A 289 37.38 14.80 -14.32
C ASN A 289 37.18 13.39 -14.90
N THR A 290 35.92 13.01 -15.09
CA THR A 290 35.56 11.74 -15.75
C THR A 290 35.70 11.89 -17.27
N GLY A 291 36.91 11.69 -17.77
CA GLY A 291 37.19 11.64 -19.21
C GLY A 291 37.03 10.24 -19.78
N ILE A 292 36.31 10.09 -20.89
CA ILE A 292 36.38 8.86 -21.69
C ILE A 292 37.49 9.07 -22.73
N GLN A 293 38.55 8.25 -22.67
CA GLN A 293 39.53 8.17 -23.75
C GLN A 293 38.97 7.30 -24.87
N ASN A 294 38.86 7.88 -26.06
CA ASN A 294 38.54 7.13 -27.26
C ASN A 294 39.66 7.39 -28.29
N GLY A 295 40.65 6.50 -28.33
CA GLY A 295 41.93 6.73 -29.01
C GLY A 295 42.75 7.82 -28.31
N HIS A 296 43.28 8.79 -29.08
CA HIS A 296 44.07 9.92 -28.55
C HIS A 296 43.24 11.13 -28.11
N ASN A 297 41.91 11.08 -28.23
CA ASN A 297 41.04 12.21 -27.93
C ASN A 297 40.38 12.06 -26.55
N HIS A 298 40.50 13.10 -25.73
CA HIS A 298 39.70 13.28 -24.53
C HIS A 298 38.38 13.96 -24.90
N ILE A 299 37.27 13.24 -24.82
CA ILE A 299 35.94 13.80 -25.07
C ILE A 299 35.30 14.11 -23.71
N CYS A 300 35.14 15.39 -23.40
CA CYS A 300 34.31 15.84 -22.29
C CYS A 300 32.86 15.91 -22.78
N SER A 301 31.91 15.26 -22.10
CA SER A 301 30.54 15.12 -22.59
C SER A 301 29.76 16.45 -22.61
N LEU A 302 29.09 16.75 -23.73
CA LEU A 302 28.20 17.91 -23.93
C LEU A 302 26.74 17.49 -23.83
N GLY A 303 26.25 17.22 -22.62
CA GLY A 303 24.82 17.00 -22.40
C GLY A 303 24.09 18.33 -22.26
N LYS A 304 23.27 18.75 -23.23
CA LYS A 304 22.30 19.81 -22.99
C LYS A 304 21.31 19.31 -21.93
N ALA A 305 21.22 20.03 -20.81
CA ALA A 305 20.31 19.68 -19.73
C ALA A 305 18.85 19.76 -20.22
N LEU A 306 18.21 18.62 -20.39
CA LEU A 306 16.76 18.55 -20.60
C LEU A 306 16.06 18.66 -19.24
N LEU A 307 14.89 19.30 -19.22
CA LEU A 307 14.06 19.33 -18.03
C LEU A 307 13.49 17.93 -17.76
N SER A 308 13.46 17.52 -16.50
CA SER A 308 12.80 16.28 -16.10
C SER A 308 11.30 16.42 -16.30
N GLY A 309 10.65 15.37 -16.82
CA GLY A 309 9.25 15.45 -17.21
C GLY A 309 8.76 14.20 -17.91
N ILE A 310 7.43 14.07 -17.98
CA ILE A 310 6.73 13.21 -18.92
C ILE A 310 6.12 14.13 -19.97
N TYR A 311 6.42 13.91 -21.24
CA TYR A 311 5.91 14.70 -22.36
C TYR A 311 5.06 13.81 -23.25
N LEU A 312 3.75 14.07 -23.32
CA LEU A 312 2.85 13.33 -24.19
C LEU A 312 3.12 13.72 -25.66
N LEU A 313 3.42 12.72 -26.48
CA LEU A 313 3.75 12.89 -27.90
C LEU A 313 2.53 12.68 -28.81
N GLY A 314 1.60 11.81 -28.39
CA GLY A 314 0.42 11.51 -29.18
C GLY A 314 -0.33 10.29 -28.65
N PHE A 315 -1.26 9.78 -29.46
CA PHE A 315 -2.09 8.63 -29.12
C PHE A 315 -2.05 7.60 -30.25
N ILE A 316 -2.05 6.32 -29.89
CA ILE A 316 -2.19 5.21 -30.84
C ILE A 316 -3.33 4.28 -30.40
N SER A 317 -3.92 3.55 -31.34
CA SER A 317 -4.89 2.50 -31.01
C SER A 317 -4.23 1.41 -30.20
N ARG A 318 -4.93 0.90 -29.17
CA ARG A 318 -4.47 -0.21 -28.34
C ARG A 318 -4.25 -1.50 -29.16
N ASN A 319 -4.97 -1.70 -30.25
CA ASN A 319 -4.79 -2.87 -31.12
C ASN A 319 -3.44 -2.89 -31.85
N ASN A 320 -2.80 -1.73 -32.00
CA ASN A 320 -1.46 -1.63 -32.60
C ASN A 320 -0.35 -1.78 -31.55
N TRP A 321 -0.72 -2.06 -30.30
CA TRP A 321 0.19 -2.12 -29.17
C TRP A 321 0.34 -3.55 -28.67
N ILE A 322 1.56 -4.08 -28.76
CA ILE A 322 1.92 -5.37 -28.15
C ILE A 322 2.74 -5.04 -26.90
N LEU A 323 2.14 -5.27 -25.73
CA LEU A 323 2.78 -4.99 -24.46
C LEU A 323 3.76 -6.12 -24.09
N GLU A 324 5.01 -5.99 -24.52
CA GLU A 324 6.13 -6.71 -23.89
C GLU A 324 6.81 -5.77 -22.90
N ASN A 325 6.52 -5.95 -21.62
CA ASN A 325 7.04 -5.07 -20.58
C ASN A 325 8.47 -5.47 -20.21
N VAL A 326 9.44 -4.84 -20.86
CA VAL A 326 10.88 -5.08 -20.60
C VAL A 326 11.31 -4.41 -19.28
N TYR A 327 10.66 -3.32 -18.92
CA TYR A 327 11.02 -2.47 -17.80
C TYR A 327 10.00 -2.54 -16.66
N LYS A 328 10.32 -1.83 -15.58
CA LYS A 328 9.35 -1.52 -14.54
C LYS A 328 8.32 -0.52 -15.06
N SER A 329 7.05 -0.77 -14.75
CA SER A 329 5.97 0.20 -14.94
C SER A 329 5.72 1.03 -13.70
N TYR A 330 5.23 2.24 -13.92
CA TYR A 330 4.87 3.18 -12.85
C TYR A 330 3.38 3.51 -12.91
N CYS A 331 2.78 3.70 -11.75
CA CYS A 331 1.45 4.28 -11.60
C CYS A 331 1.61 5.80 -11.48
N ILE A 332 0.98 6.57 -12.37
CA ILE A 332 0.91 8.03 -12.32
C ILE A 332 -0.33 8.42 -11.51
N LYS A 333 -0.13 9.24 -10.48
CA LYS A 333 -1.20 9.90 -9.71
C LYS A 333 -0.95 11.41 -9.65
N PRO A 334 -1.99 12.24 -9.47
CA PRO A 334 -1.80 13.69 -9.32
C PRO A 334 -0.98 14.01 -8.05
N HIS A 335 -0.21 15.10 -8.09
CA HIS A 335 0.40 15.66 -6.90
C HIS A 335 -0.68 16.38 -6.06
N GLU A 336 -0.87 15.97 -4.80
CA GLU A 336 -1.96 16.45 -3.92
C GLU A 336 -1.78 17.90 -3.47
N VAL A 337 -0.53 18.36 -3.31
CA VAL A 337 -0.23 19.76 -2.97
C VAL A 337 -0.37 20.58 -4.25
N GLY A 338 -1.56 21.12 -4.52
CA GLY A 338 -1.79 22.04 -5.63
C GLY A 338 -2.95 21.74 -6.59
N HIS A 339 -4.16 21.53 -6.08
CA HIS A 339 -5.46 21.63 -6.79
C HIS A 339 -6.13 20.31 -7.23
N SER A 340 -7.44 20.27 -6.97
CA SER A 340 -8.45 19.38 -7.58
C SER A 340 -8.37 19.32 -9.12
N PHE A 341 -7.79 20.35 -9.73
CA PHE A 341 -7.55 20.44 -11.17
C PHE A 341 -6.70 19.29 -11.73
N ASN A 342 -5.55 18.97 -11.11
CA ASN A 342 -4.66 17.92 -11.61
C ASN A 342 -5.34 16.55 -11.64
N ASN A 343 -6.16 16.28 -10.60
CA ASN A 343 -6.94 15.05 -10.51
C ASN A 343 -8.00 14.98 -11.63
N ASN A 344 -8.74 16.07 -11.85
CA ASN A 344 -9.74 16.15 -12.91
C ASN A 344 -9.11 15.93 -14.29
N VAL A 345 -7.95 16.54 -14.56
CA VAL A 345 -7.22 16.35 -15.83
C VAL A 345 -6.83 14.89 -16.05
N LEU A 346 -6.18 14.25 -15.07
CA LEU A 346 -5.78 12.85 -15.19
C LEU A 346 -6.97 11.91 -15.35
N ARG A 347 -8.05 12.16 -14.60
CA ARG A 347 -9.31 11.41 -14.71
C ARG A 347 -9.91 11.55 -16.10
N THR A 348 -10.05 12.77 -16.60
CA THR A 348 -10.57 13.02 -17.94
C THR A 348 -9.72 12.35 -19.01
N LEU A 349 -8.38 12.45 -18.91
CA LEU A 349 -7.46 11.79 -19.83
C LEU A 349 -7.64 10.27 -19.79
N SER A 350 -7.68 9.67 -18.60
CA SER A 350 -7.89 8.23 -18.43
C SER A 350 -9.22 7.76 -19.04
N CYS A 351 -10.31 8.47 -18.78
CA CYS A 351 -11.63 8.16 -19.36
C CYS A 351 -11.59 8.24 -20.90
N LYS A 352 -10.99 9.30 -21.46
CA LYS A 352 -10.92 9.47 -22.92
C LYS A 352 -10.06 8.42 -23.61
N LEU A 353 -8.97 7.98 -22.98
CA LEU A 353 -8.15 6.88 -23.49
C LEU A 353 -8.93 5.55 -23.50
N LEU A 354 -9.72 5.27 -22.46
CA LEU A 354 -10.58 4.09 -22.39
C LEU A 354 -11.70 4.14 -23.43
N GLU A 355 -12.42 5.26 -23.52
CA GLU A 355 -13.53 5.46 -24.47
C GLU A 355 -13.10 5.26 -25.92
N ARG A 356 -11.85 5.62 -26.26
CA ARG A 356 -11.31 5.54 -27.63
C ARG A 356 -10.50 4.28 -27.90
N ASP A 357 -10.34 3.40 -26.92
CA ASP A 357 -9.42 2.26 -26.95
C ASP A 357 -8.01 2.67 -27.45
N GLN A 358 -7.49 3.73 -26.84
CA GLN A 358 -6.20 4.34 -27.16
C GLN A 358 -5.23 4.27 -25.99
N ILE A 359 -3.95 4.36 -26.30
CA ILE A 359 -2.88 4.60 -25.34
C ILE A 359 -2.10 5.85 -25.74
N GLY A 360 -1.55 6.56 -24.76
CA GLY A 360 -0.64 7.67 -25.01
C GLY A 360 0.77 7.18 -25.31
N ILE A 361 1.48 7.85 -26.22
CA ILE A 361 2.93 7.73 -26.37
C ILE A 361 3.56 8.92 -25.67
N ALA A 362 4.58 8.67 -24.86
CA ALA A 362 5.25 9.70 -24.08
C ALA A 362 6.77 9.62 -24.20
N TYR A 363 7.39 10.77 -24.02
CA TYR A 363 8.82 10.94 -23.82
C TYR A 363 9.07 11.17 -22.32
N PHE A 364 9.98 10.42 -21.73
CA PHE A 364 10.19 10.38 -20.30
C PHE A 364 11.63 10.72 -19.93
N ILE A 365 11.80 11.68 -19.03
CA ILE A 365 13.10 12.14 -18.54
C ILE A 365 13.08 12.12 -17.01
N LEU A 366 13.71 11.09 -16.43
CA LEU A 366 13.73 10.90 -14.97
C LEU A 366 14.52 11.98 -14.24
N SER A 367 15.63 12.46 -14.83
CA SER A 367 16.51 13.46 -14.22
C SER A 367 17.28 14.23 -15.29
N LYS A 368 17.74 15.45 -14.98
CA LYS A 368 18.40 16.39 -15.91
C LYS A 368 19.60 15.84 -16.69
N PHE A 369 20.21 14.75 -16.23
CA PHE A 369 21.40 14.14 -16.83
C PHE A 369 21.19 12.70 -17.31
N ARG A 370 19.94 12.19 -17.29
CA ARG A 370 19.65 10.84 -17.80
C ARG A 370 19.21 10.90 -19.24
N LYS A 371 19.55 9.83 -19.97
CA LYS A 371 19.04 9.63 -21.33
C LYS A 371 17.52 9.58 -21.27
N PRO A 372 16.84 10.29 -22.17
CA PRO A 372 15.41 10.21 -22.29
C PRO A 372 14.99 8.82 -22.78
N LEU A 373 13.82 8.37 -22.34
CA LEU A 373 13.24 7.09 -22.71
C LEU A 373 11.87 7.33 -23.34
N PHE A 374 11.48 6.47 -24.27
CA PHE A 374 10.08 6.42 -24.70
C PHE A 374 9.27 5.60 -23.70
N GLY A 375 7.99 5.93 -23.57
CA GLY A 375 7.05 5.22 -22.72
C GLY A 375 5.65 5.23 -23.31
N THR A 376 4.80 4.36 -22.81
CA THR A 376 3.36 4.37 -23.07
C THR A 376 2.61 4.78 -21.82
N ILE A 377 1.52 5.52 -22.02
CA ILE A 377 0.58 5.94 -21.00
C ILE A 377 -0.71 5.16 -21.25
N THR A 378 -0.94 4.13 -20.45
CA THR A 378 -2.09 3.25 -20.58
C THR A 378 -3.07 3.57 -19.47
N PRO A 379 -4.36 3.84 -19.76
CA PRO A 379 -5.33 4.01 -18.70
C PRO A 379 -5.54 2.66 -18.00
N TYR A 380 -5.56 2.66 -16.67
CA TYR A 380 -6.17 1.55 -15.96
C TYR A 380 -7.69 1.71 -16.07
N SER A 381 -8.36 0.73 -16.69
CA SER A 381 -9.79 0.60 -16.49
C SER A 381 -10.03 0.43 -15.00
N LEU A 382 -11.04 1.11 -14.47
CA LEU A 382 -11.61 0.78 -13.17
C LEU A 382 -12.00 -0.69 -13.21
N LEU A 383 -11.09 -1.56 -12.79
CA LEU A 383 -11.49 -2.85 -12.28
C LEU A 383 -12.18 -2.49 -10.98
N VAL A 384 -13.51 -2.43 -11.04
CA VAL A 384 -14.31 -2.77 -9.89
C VAL A 384 -13.92 -4.23 -9.64
N ASP A 385 -12.95 -4.44 -8.76
CA ASP A 385 -12.59 -5.79 -8.34
C ASP A 385 -13.86 -6.45 -7.77
N ASP A 386 -13.86 -7.78 -7.58
CA ASP A 386 -14.98 -8.50 -6.96
C ASP A 386 -15.37 -7.90 -5.59
N CYS A 387 -14.45 -7.14 -4.99
CA CYS A 387 -14.59 -6.40 -3.74
C CYS A 387 -15.09 -4.95 -3.91
N GLU A 388 -15.58 -4.54 -5.08
CA GLU A 388 -16.04 -3.18 -5.42
C GLU A 388 -15.04 -2.04 -5.13
N ASN A 389 -13.77 -2.39 -4.92
CA ASN A 389 -12.72 -1.42 -4.62
C ASN A 389 -12.42 -0.62 -5.89
N ILE A 390 -12.87 0.62 -5.91
CA ILE A 390 -12.61 1.58 -6.98
C ILE A 390 -11.15 2.01 -6.84
N HIS A 391 -10.25 1.36 -7.59
CA HIS A 391 -8.90 1.88 -7.74
C HIS A 391 -8.98 3.31 -8.32
N PRO A 392 -8.31 4.31 -7.71
CA PRO A 392 -8.36 5.68 -8.22
C PRO A 392 -7.89 5.68 -9.67
N HIS A 393 -8.55 6.50 -10.51
CA HIS A 393 -8.16 6.69 -11.90
C HIS A 393 -6.66 7.00 -11.96
N CYS A 394 -5.89 6.04 -12.47
CA CYS A 394 -4.46 6.16 -12.59
C CYS A 394 -4.03 5.76 -14.00
N LEU A 395 -2.91 6.32 -14.42
CA LEU A 395 -2.30 5.98 -15.69
C LEU A 395 -1.08 5.11 -15.42
N SER A 396 -0.93 4.03 -16.18
CA SER A 396 0.30 3.25 -16.20
C SER A 396 1.30 3.90 -17.14
N LEU A 397 2.51 4.18 -16.66
CA LEU A 397 3.67 4.49 -17.47
C LEU A 397 4.49 3.21 -17.65
N ALA A 398 4.47 2.61 -18.84
CA ALA A 398 5.36 1.51 -19.20
C ALA A 398 6.49 2.05 -20.08
N LEU A 399 7.75 1.78 -19.73
CA LEU A 399 8.89 2.24 -20.52
C LEU A 399 9.11 1.32 -21.71
N LEU A 400 9.49 1.92 -22.84
CA LEU A 400 9.73 1.20 -24.09
C LEU A 400 11.21 0.88 -24.26
N PRO A 401 11.53 -0.34 -24.72
CA PRO A 401 12.89 -0.63 -25.14
C PRO A 401 13.29 0.24 -26.32
N CYS A 402 14.55 0.70 -26.29
CA CYS A 402 15.15 1.36 -27.44
C CYS A 402 15.52 0.33 -28.51
N ARG A 403 15.74 0.77 -29.75
CA ARG A 403 16.06 -0.12 -30.88
C ARG A 403 17.22 -1.06 -30.56
N GLU A 404 18.25 -0.54 -29.89
CA GLU A 404 19.47 -1.25 -29.52
C GLU A 404 19.24 -2.38 -28.49
N GLU A 405 18.08 -2.40 -27.83
CA GLU A 405 17.73 -3.40 -26.81
C GLU A 405 16.94 -4.56 -27.40
N TYR A 406 16.37 -4.38 -28.58
CA TYR A 406 15.81 -5.47 -29.35
C TYR A 406 16.96 -6.36 -29.83
N ARG A 407 16.95 -7.60 -29.35
CA ARG A 407 17.85 -8.63 -29.86
C ARG A 407 17.21 -9.19 -31.12
N GLU A 408 17.85 -8.93 -32.26
CA GLU A 408 17.53 -9.67 -33.48
C GLU A 408 17.76 -11.16 -33.17
N LEU A 409 16.71 -11.96 -33.29
CA LEU A 409 16.88 -13.39 -33.34
C LEU A 409 17.64 -13.68 -34.62
N GLU A 410 18.85 -14.23 -34.50
CA GLU A 410 19.69 -14.54 -35.66
C GLU A 410 18.84 -15.25 -36.71
N ALA A 411 18.75 -14.61 -37.88
CA ALA A 411 17.97 -15.13 -38.99
C ALA A 411 18.40 -16.56 -39.34
N ASP A 412 19.65 -16.98 -39.06
CA ASP A 412 20.10 -18.35 -39.31
C ASP A 412 19.48 -19.38 -38.36
N ASN A 413 19.18 -19.01 -37.11
CA ASN A 413 18.39 -19.85 -36.20
C ASN A 413 16.91 -19.82 -36.55
N LEU A 414 16.40 -18.67 -37.02
CA LEU A 414 15.06 -18.59 -37.58
C LEU A 414 14.98 -19.27 -38.95
N ASN A 415 16.04 -19.43 -39.72
CA ASN A 415 16.01 -20.04 -41.05
C ASN A 415 16.12 -21.57 -40.96
N THR A 416 16.77 -22.09 -39.93
CA THR A 416 16.56 -23.48 -39.48
C THR A 416 15.19 -23.73 -38.87
N PHE A 417 14.45 -22.70 -38.42
CA PHE A 417 13.07 -22.82 -37.93
C PHE A 417 11.97 -22.37 -38.94
N PHE A 418 12.30 -21.61 -39.99
CA PHE A 418 11.36 -20.87 -40.85
C PHE A 418 11.77 -20.69 -42.33
N VAL A 419 12.99 -21.06 -42.79
CA VAL A 419 13.40 -20.88 -44.22
C VAL A 419 13.53 -22.15 -45.03
N HIS A 420 13.31 -23.30 -44.41
CA HIS A 420 12.29 -24.15 -45.00
C HIS A 420 11.00 -23.85 -44.25
N PRO A 421 9.83 -23.79 -44.91
CA PRO A 421 8.65 -24.24 -44.20
C PRO A 421 8.96 -25.71 -43.88
N LEU A 422 9.64 -25.95 -42.75
CA LEU A 422 9.22 -27.05 -41.91
C LEU A 422 7.71 -26.90 -41.95
N PRO A 423 6.95 -27.89 -42.47
CA PRO A 423 5.50 -27.82 -42.35
C PRO A 423 5.32 -27.42 -40.90
N GLN A 424 4.72 -26.24 -40.64
CA GLN A 424 4.39 -25.90 -39.27
C GLN A 424 3.78 -27.20 -38.78
N ILE A 425 4.43 -27.90 -37.85
CA ILE A 425 3.88 -29.14 -37.33
C ILE A 425 2.80 -28.60 -36.40
N ALA A 426 1.79 -28.03 -37.04
CA ALA A 426 0.58 -27.56 -36.49
C ALA A 426 0.04 -28.83 -35.90
N ALA A 427 -0.05 -28.82 -34.58
CA ALA A 427 -0.72 -29.87 -33.86
C ALA A 427 -2.03 -30.15 -34.63
N ASN A 428 -2.25 -31.42 -35.00
CA ASN A 428 -3.51 -31.79 -35.62
C ASN A 428 -4.67 -31.42 -34.67
N THR A 429 -5.89 -31.34 -35.20
CA THR A 429 -7.06 -30.93 -34.41
C THR A 429 -7.25 -31.80 -33.16
N GLU A 430 -6.87 -33.07 -33.23
CA GLU A 430 -6.89 -34.01 -32.10
C GLU A 430 -5.93 -33.58 -30.99
N ASN A 431 -4.67 -33.28 -31.30
CA ASN A 431 -3.67 -32.79 -30.34
C ASN A 431 -4.08 -31.43 -29.76
N ILE A 432 -4.59 -30.51 -30.58
CA ILE A 432 -5.11 -29.22 -30.08
C ILE A 432 -6.25 -29.44 -29.08
N THR A 433 -7.18 -30.33 -29.41
CA THR A 433 -8.33 -30.65 -28.54
C THR A 433 -7.87 -31.31 -27.25
N PHE A 434 -6.92 -32.25 -27.34
CA PHE A 434 -6.31 -32.91 -26.20
C PHE A 434 -5.63 -31.90 -25.26
N PHE A 435 -4.80 -30.99 -25.79
CA PHE A 435 -4.15 -29.95 -24.98
C PHE A 435 -5.12 -28.91 -24.42
N LYS A 436 -6.20 -28.57 -25.14
CA LYS A 436 -7.29 -27.73 -24.59
C LYS A 436 -7.96 -28.40 -23.40
N ASN A 437 -8.18 -29.72 -23.45
CA ASN A 437 -8.74 -30.47 -22.33
C ASN A 437 -7.76 -30.51 -21.15
N ILE A 438 -6.45 -30.67 -21.40
CA ILE A 438 -5.43 -30.58 -20.35
C ILE A 438 -5.45 -29.18 -19.72
N ALA A 439 -5.41 -28.11 -20.52
CA ALA A 439 -5.41 -26.73 -20.04
C ALA A 439 -6.65 -26.44 -19.19
N LYS A 440 -7.83 -26.89 -19.65
CA LYS A 440 -9.09 -26.77 -18.90
C LYS A 440 -9.06 -27.55 -17.58
N ASN A 441 -8.45 -28.73 -17.55
CA ASN A 441 -8.33 -29.53 -16.33
C ASN A 441 -7.30 -28.97 -15.33
N LEU A 442 -6.36 -28.14 -15.81
CA LEU A 442 -5.34 -27.46 -15.01
C LEU A 442 -5.69 -25.98 -14.74
N GLU A 443 -6.86 -25.54 -15.18
CA GLU A 443 -7.31 -24.16 -15.03
C GLU A 443 -7.54 -23.86 -13.55
N ILE A 444 -6.82 -22.86 -13.04
CA ILE A 444 -7.09 -22.31 -11.71
C ILE A 444 -8.24 -21.33 -11.82
N ALA A 445 -9.16 -21.34 -10.84
CA ALA A 445 -10.38 -20.53 -10.88
C ALA A 445 -10.10 -19.03 -11.09
N SER A 446 -9.02 -18.52 -10.50
CA SER A 446 -8.52 -17.17 -10.74
C SER A 446 -7.06 -17.08 -10.32
N TYR A 447 -6.21 -16.56 -11.20
CA TYR A 447 -4.82 -16.24 -10.86
C TYR A 447 -4.78 -14.97 -10.02
N LYS A 448 -4.40 -15.11 -8.73
CA LYS A 448 -4.15 -13.96 -7.85
C LYS A 448 -2.65 -13.87 -7.55
N PRO A 449 -1.96 -12.79 -7.92
CA PRO A 449 -0.51 -12.65 -7.70
C PRO A 449 -0.07 -12.93 -6.25
N ASP A 450 -0.88 -12.52 -5.28
CA ASP A 450 -0.59 -12.65 -3.84
C ASP A 450 -0.61 -14.11 -3.33
N GLN A 451 -1.16 -15.06 -4.11
CA GLN A 451 -1.16 -16.49 -3.76
C GLN A 451 0.23 -17.13 -3.88
N PHE A 452 1.17 -16.47 -4.55
CA PHE A 452 2.51 -17.01 -4.84
C PHE A 452 3.60 -16.20 -4.12
N PRO A 453 3.71 -16.30 -2.79
CA PRO A 453 4.74 -15.58 -2.04
C PRO A 453 6.15 -16.05 -2.44
N ASN A 454 7.12 -15.14 -2.43
CA ASN A 454 8.52 -15.47 -2.73
C ASN A 454 9.01 -16.59 -1.79
N PRO A 455 9.40 -17.78 -2.31
CA PRO A 455 9.83 -18.90 -1.49
C PRO A 455 11.09 -18.60 -0.67
N GLU A 456 11.97 -17.72 -1.13
CA GLU A 456 13.18 -17.32 -0.40
C GLU A 456 12.83 -16.62 0.93
N ASN A 457 11.77 -15.81 0.92
CA ASN A 457 11.30 -15.10 2.11
C ASN A 457 10.69 -16.03 3.17
N LYS A 458 10.21 -17.22 2.79
CA LYS A 458 9.63 -18.18 3.75
C LYS A 458 10.70 -18.90 4.58
N ASN A 459 11.90 -19.08 4.03
CA ASN A 459 12.94 -19.91 4.65
C ASN A 459 13.90 -19.13 5.57
N THR A 460 13.99 -17.80 5.43
CA THR A 460 14.98 -16.97 6.14
C THR A 460 14.60 -16.56 7.56
N ARG A 461 13.41 -16.93 8.05
CA ARG A 461 12.98 -16.63 9.43
C ARG A 461 12.31 -17.82 10.10
N LYS A 462 13.03 -18.94 10.24
CA LYS A 462 12.86 -19.70 11.49
C LYS A 462 13.40 -18.78 12.59
N PRO A 463 12.60 -18.38 13.60
CA PRO A 463 13.09 -17.57 14.69
C PRO A 463 14.32 -18.28 15.27
N ASN A 464 15.45 -17.58 15.37
CA ASN A 464 16.64 -18.11 16.02
C ASN A 464 16.20 -18.67 17.38
N ASP A 465 16.65 -19.88 17.76
CA ASP A 465 16.23 -20.54 19.01
C ASP A 465 16.47 -19.66 20.26
N ASN A 466 17.34 -18.66 20.18
CA ASN A 466 17.53 -17.64 21.22
C ASN A 466 16.32 -16.71 21.43
N GLN A 467 15.53 -16.41 20.40
CA GLN A 467 14.28 -15.67 20.58
C GLN A 467 13.21 -16.53 21.24
N ARG A 468 13.16 -17.85 20.96
CA ARG A 468 12.24 -18.78 21.65
C ARG A 468 12.52 -18.89 23.16
N ARG A 469 13.77 -18.72 23.60
CA ARG A 469 14.15 -18.80 25.02
C ARG A 469 13.66 -17.61 25.87
N TYR A 470 13.42 -16.44 25.28
CA TYR A 470 12.89 -15.29 26.02
C TYR A 470 11.36 -15.34 26.24
N PHE A 471 10.63 -16.15 25.47
CA PHE A 471 9.16 -16.24 25.56
C PHE A 471 8.64 -17.31 26.54
N HIS A 472 9.52 -18.10 27.15
CA HIS A 472 9.15 -19.03 28.24
C HIS A 472 9.41 -18.46 29.64
N ALA A 473 9.80 -17.18 29.75
CA ALA A 473 10.12 -16.51 31.01
C ALA A 473 9.20 -15.33 31.35
N LEU A 474 8.12 -15.14 30.58
CA LEU A 474 6.97 -14.27 30.85
C LEU A 474 5.72 -15.16 30.86
#